data_AF-A0A8B8I459-F1
#
_entry.id   AF-A0A8B8I459-F1
#
_cell.length_a   1.000
_cell.length_b   1.000
_cell.length_c   1.000
_cell.angle_alpha   90.00
_cell.angle_beta   90.00
_cell.angle_gamma   90.00
#
_symmetry.space_group_name_H-M   'P 1'
#
loop_
_entity.id
_entity.type
_entity.pdbx_description
1 polymer ?
#
loop_
_entity_poly.entity_id
_entity_poly.type
_entity_poly.pdbx_seq_one_letter_code
_entity_poly.pdbx_strand_id
1 'polypeptide(L)'
;MKTGPLYGIVANSKSRMRCVFCGVYIPKANKCIEEHTNGTKHKENIDQMVEHGMIYNNEELYCKPCNVNLTEEESVASHIESDDHANWMAAVDNLIEGEFINVDSYLASESEEVFCEVCNCNVNCTLQNIEIHVNDIVHRSNVAEKLKPLNGIFRVDNDDELWCKLCDEYIENTARSVLEHIDDSPEHVEWFIEIEDLIEGQEVSIQDFLKDEHEKNAYCNKCQIEIFCNAQSIEEHVHSEAHLNQFS
;
A
#
# COMPACT_ATOMS: atom_id res chain seq x y z
N MET A 1 -3.88 -22.27 -39.86
CA MET A 1 -4.68 -21.23 -39.20
C MET A 1 -4.76 -21.61 -37.73
N LYS A 2 -4.05 -20.88 -36.86
CA LYS A 2 -4.08 -21.11 -35.41
C LYS A 2 -5.24 -20.31 -34.83
N THR A 3 -6.47 -20.76 -35.03
CA THR A 3 -7.63 -20.30 -34.24
C THR A 3 -7.57 -21.03 -32.90
N GLY A 4 -6.62 -20.66 -32.07
CA GLY A 4 -6.53 -21.14 -30.70
C GLY A 4 -7.31 -20.22 -29.76
N PRO A 5 -7.66 -20.70 -28.55
CA PRO A 5 -8.32 -19.95 -27.47
C PRO A 5 -7.56 -18.70 -26.96
N LEU A 6 -6.49 -18.28 -27.64
CA LEU A 6 -5.57 -17.20 -27.24
C LEU A 6 -6.12 -15.77 -27.42
N TYR A 7 -7.35 -15.58 -27.89
CA TYR A 7 -7.93 -14.24 -28.15
C TYR A 7 -9.34 -14.05 -27.61
N GLY A 8 -9.83 -14.98 -26.77
CA GLY A 8 -11.16 -14.89 -26.17
C GLY A 8 -12.31 -14.80 -27.18
N ILE A 9 -12.16 -15.40 -28.37
CA ILE A 9 -13.21 -15.43 -29.40
C ILE A 9 -13.89 -16.80 -29.39
N VAL A 10 -15.16 -16.82 -29.00
CA VAL A 10 -15.96 -18.04 -28.87
C VAL A 10 -17.07 -18.08 -29.94
N ALA A 11 -17.41 -19.29 -30.38
CA ALA A 11 -18.47 -19.47 -31.37
C ALA A 11 -19.83 -19.21 -30.72
N ASN A 12 -20.63 -18.30 -31.29
CA ASN A 12 -21.97 -18.02 -30.77
C ASN A 12 -23.08 -18.53 -31.70
N SER A 13 -22.97 -18.25 -33.00
CA SER A 13 -23.95 -18.70 -33.99
C SER A 13 -23.30 -19.04 -35.33
N LYS A 14 -24.10 -19.47 -36.31
CA LYS A 14 -23.60 -19.83 -37.65
C LYS A 14 -22.86 -18.68 -38.35
N SER A 15 -23.23 -17.43 -38.08
CA SER A 15 -22.69 -16.24 -38.75
C SER A 15 -21.95 -15.26 -37.84
N ARG A 16 -21.94 -15.46 -36.52
CA ARG A 16 -21.30 -14.55 -35.55
C ARG A 16 -20.47 -15.30 -34.52
N MET A 17 -19.40 -14.64 -34.07
CA MET A 17 -18.55 -15.05 -32.96
C MET A 17 -18.67 -14.00 -31.86
N ARG A 18 -18.50 -14.39 -30.60
CA ARG A 18 -18.50 -13.46 -29.45
C ARG A 18 -17.06 -13.25 -28.99
N CYS A 19 -16.70 -12.02 -28.67
CA CYS A 19 -15.51 -11.77 -27.88
C CYS A 19 -15.88 -11.74 -26.40
N VAL A 20 -15.28 -12.62 -25.60
CA VAL A 20 -15.57 -12.76 -24.17
C VAL A 20 -15.08 -11.56 -23.38
N PHE A 21 -13.91 -10.99 -23.73
CA PHE A 21 -13.38 -9.80 -23.06
C PHE A 21 -14.22 -8.55 -23.31
N CYS A 22 -14.72 -8.39 -24.53
CA CYS A 22 -15.41 -7.18 -24.97
C CYS A 22 -16.94 -7.26 -24.87
N GLY A 23 -17.52 -8.46 -24.68
CA GLY A 23 -18.97 -8.66 -24.70
C GLY A 23 -19.65 -8.39 -26.05
N VAL A 24 -18.89 -8.26 -27.15
CA VAL A 24 -19.44 -7.90 -28.47
C VAL A 24 -19.51 -9.07 -29.44
N TYR A 25 -20.44 -8.97 -30.39
CA TYR A 25 -20.63 -9.94 -31.46
C TYR A 25 -19.95 -9.50 -32.75
N ILE A 26 -19.07 -10.34 -33.27
CA ILE A 26 -18.24 -10.10 -34.45
C ILE A 26 -18.74 -11.01 -35.58
N PRO A 27 -18.90 -10.50 -36.81
CA PRO A 27 -19.18 -11.36 -37.96
C PRO A 27 -18.12 -12.46 -38.11
N LYS A 28 -18.54 -13.66 -38.53
CA LYS A 28 -17.65 -14.81 -38.77
C LYS A 28 -16.86 -14.65 -40.08
N ALA A 29 -16.14 -13.55 -40.19
CA ALA A 29 -15.25 -13.18 -41.29
C ALA A 29 -13.88 -12.85 -40.72
N ASN A 30 -12.81 -13.50 -41.21
CA ASN A 30 -11.47 -13.39 -40.65
C ASN A 30 -10.99 -11.95 -40.49
N LYS A 31 -11.24 -11.10 -41.51
CA LYS A 31 -10.88 -9.69 -41.47
C LYS A 31 -11.51 -8.95 -40.27
N CYS A 32 -12.79 -9.17 -39.98
CA CYS A 32 -13.47 -8.54 -38.86
C CYS A 32 -12.93 -9.02 -37.51
N ILE A 33 -12.58 -10.31 -37.42
CA ILE A 33 -12.00 -10.89 -36.20
C ILE A 33 -10.60 -10.30 -35.96
N GLU A 34 -9.76 -10.24 -36.99
CA GLU A 34 -8.41 -9.67 -36.91
C GLU A 34 -8.43 -8.18 -36.58
N GLU A 35 -9.33 -7.41 -37.21
CA GLU A 35 -9.51 -5.97 -36.90
C GLU A 35 -9.94 -5.78 -35.44
N HIS A 36 -10.82 -6.63 -34.93
CA HIS A 36 -11.25 -6.57 -33.54
C HIS A 36 -10.13 -6.94 -32.56
N THR A 37 -9.48 -8.10 -32.72
CA THR A 37 -8.47 -8.60 -31.78
C THR A 37 -7.20 -7.72 -31.76
N ASN A 38 -6.92 -7.00 -32.84
CA ASN A 38 -5.82 -6.05 -32.90
C ASN A 38 -6.22 -4.62 -32.49
N GLY A 39 -7.52 -4.37 -32.26
CA GLY A 39 -8.04 -3.08 -31.85
C GLY A 39 -7.54 -2.67 -30.47
N THR A 40 -7.36 -1.37 -30.25
CA THR A 40 -6.87 -0.82 -28.97
C THR A 40 -7.77 -1.21 -27.81
N LYS A 41 -9.09 -1.03 -27.96
CA LYS A 41 -10.08 -1.37 -26.93
C LYS A 41 -10.05 -2.86 -26.52
N HIS A 42 -9.76 -3.76 -27.45
CA HIS A 42 -9.65 -5.18 -27.12
C HIS A 42 -8.41 -5.46 -26.25
N LYS A 43 -7.29 -4.81 -26.55
CA LYS A 43 -6.06 -4.90 -25.74
C LYS A 43 -6.25 -4.28 -24.36
N GLU A 44 -6.84 -3.09 -24.30
CA GLU A 44 -7.19 -2.41 -23.04
C GLU A 44 -8.06 -3.30 -22.14
N ASN A 45 -9.07 -3.97 -22.71
CA ASN A 45 -9.90 -4.91 -21.95
C ASN A 45 -9.12 -6.15 -21.45
N ILE A 46 -8.08 -6.58 -22.16
CA ILE A 46 -7.21 -7.69 -21.70
C ILE A 46 -6.31 -7.19 -20.57
N ASP A 47 -5.75 -5.99 -20.70
CA ASP A 47 -4.91 -5.38 -19.67
C ASP A 47 -5.72 -5.18 -18.38
N GLN A 48 -6.92 -4.61 -18.48
CA GLN A 48 -7.86 -4.47 -17.37
C GLN A 48 -8.24 -5.82 -16.74
N MET A 49 -8.43 -6.87 -17.55
CA MET A 49 -8.72 -8.20 -17.01
C MET A 49 -7.60 -8.67 -16.07
N VAL A 50 -6.34 -8.51 -16.47
CA VAL A 50 -5.18 -8.93 -15.67
C VAL A 50 -5.02 -8.04 -14.43
N GLU A 51 -5.09 -6.72 -14.60
CA GLU A 51 -4.95 -5.74 -13.52
C GLU A 51 -6.01 -5.92 -12.43
N HIS A 52 -7.22 -6.37 -12.79
CA HIS A 52 -8.33 -6.56 -11.85
C HIS A 52 -8.54 -8.02 -11.44
N GLY A 53 -7.54 -8.89 -11.60
CA GLY A 53 -7.59 -10.24 -11.05
C GLY A 53 -8.60 -11.17 -11.73
N MET A 54 -8.88 -10.94 -13.01
CA MET A 54 -9.74 -11.80 -13.80
C MET A 54 -8.90 -12.80 -14.61
N ILE A 55 -9.39 -14.03 -14.70
CA ILE A 55 -8.74 -15.16 -15.36
C ILE A 55 -9.66 -15.69 -16.44
N TYR A 56 -9.12 -15.88 -17.64
CA TYR A 56 -9.83 -16.55 -18.73
C TYR A 56 -9.40 -18.01 -18.83
N ASN A 57 -10.31 -18.93 -18.52
CA ASN A 57 -10.07 -20.37 -18.63
C ASN A 57 -11.33 -21.08 -19.14
N ASN A 58 -11.15 -22.14 -19.95
CA ASN A 58 -12.25 -22.97 -20.47
C ASN A 58 -13.39 -22.18 -21.15
N GLU A 59 -13.05 -21.13 -21.89
CA GLU A 59 -14.01 -20.24 -22.56
C GLU A 59 -14.85 -19.32 -21.64
N GLU A 60 -14.56 -19.32 -20.34
CA GLU A 60 -15.24 -18.52 -19.33
C GLU A 60 -14.28 -17.49 -18.69
N LEU A 61 -14.84 -16.36 -18.25
CA LEU A 61 -14.12 -15.36 -17.45
C LEU A 61 -14.48 -15.56 -15.98
N TYR A 62 -13.47 -15.73 -15.15
CA TYR A 62 -13.60 -15.83 -13.71
C TYR A 62 -12.98 -14.58 -13.07
N CYS A 63 -13.67 -13.94 -12.15
CA CYS A 63 -13.13 -12.85 -11.34
C CYS A 63 -12.74 -13.39 -9.96
N LYS A 64 -11.45 -13.36 -9.61
CA LYS A 64 -10.97 -13.80 -8.29
C LYS A 64 -11.49 -12.91 -7.16
N PRO A 65 -11.40 -11.56 -7.22
CA PRO A 65 -12.00 -10.67 -6.23
C PRO A 65 -13.46 -10.99 -5.88
N CYS A 66 -14.29 -11.16 -6.92
CA CYS A 66 -15.71 -11.41 -6.74
C CYS A 66 -16.04 -12.89 -6.52
N ASN A 67 -15.09 -13.81 -6.77
CA ASN A 67 -15.28 -15.26 -6.78
C ASN A 67 -16.50 -15.71 -7.61
N VAL A 68 -16.63 -15.18 -8.83
CA VAL A 68 -17.73 -15.49 -9.76
C VAL A 68 -17.24 -15.70 -11.18
N ASN A 69 -17.93 -16.57 -11.92
CA ASN A 69 -17.80 -16.64 -13.36
C ASN A 69 -18.75 -15.60 -13.99
N LEU A 70 -18.23 -14.78 -14.89
CA LEU A 70 -19.01 -13.81 -15.64
C LEU A 70 -19.94 -14.51 -16.60
N THR A 71 -21.14 -13.95 -16.73
CA THR A 71 -22.15 -14.44 -17.67
C THR A 71 -21.82 -14.06 -19.12
N GLU A 72 -22.48 -14.69 -20.09
CA GLU A 72 -22.32 -14.35 -21.50
C GLU A 72 -22.73 -12.91 -21.87
N GLU A 73 -23.49 -12.23 -21.01
CA GLU A 73 -23.91 -10.85 -21.24
C GLU A 73 -22.89 -9.84 -20.70
N GLU A 74 -21.99 -10.28 -19.82
CA GLU A 74 -20.99 -9.42 -19.20
C GLU A 74 -19.69 -9.37 -19.99
N SER A 75 -19.09 -8.19 -20.02
CA SER A 75 -17.73 -7.92 -20.50
C SER A 75 -16.80 -7.64 -19.31
N VAL A 76 -15.49 -7.63 -19.56
CA VAL A 76 -14.50 -7.24 -18.53
C VAL A 76 -14.81 -5.85 -17.99
N ALA A 77 -14.94 -4.86 -18.88
CA ALA A 77 -15.20 -3.47 -18.48
C ALA A 77 -16.48 -3.33 -17.65
N SER A 78 -17.59 -3.93 -18.10
CA SER A 78 -18.87 -3.83 -17.37
C SER A 78 -18.84 -4.51 -16.01
N HIS A 79 -18.04 -5.57 -15.84
CA HIS A 79 -17.91 -6.25 -14.55
C HIS A 79 -17.03 -5.46 -13.57
N ILE A 80 -15.91 -4.90 -14.04
CA ILE A 80 -15.02 -4.07 -13.21
C ILE A 80 -15.76 -2.80 -12.72
N GLU A 81 -16.65 -2.26 -13.54
CA GLU A 81 -17.51 -1.13 -13.19
C GLU A 81 -18.72 -1.52 -12.30
N SER A 82 -18.91 -2.80 -12.00
CA SER A 82 -20.01 -3.24 -11.14
C SER A 82 -19.77 -2.86 -9.67
N ASP A 83 -20.86 -2.58 -8.95
CA ASP A 83 -20.79 -2.20 -7.54
C ASP A 83 -20.09 -3.29 -6.70
N ASP A 84 -20.34 -4.57 -6.99
CA ASP A 84 -19.74 -5.68 -6.22
C ASP A 84 -18.21 -5.70 -6.35
N HIS A 85 -17.68 -5.55 -7.57
CA HIS A 85 -16.25 -5.51 -7.82
C HIS A 85 -15.60 -4.25 -7.24
N ALA A 86 -16.21 -3.08 -7.47
CA ALA A 86 -15.74 -1.82 -6.93
C ALA A 86 -15.72 -1.81 -5.39
N ASN A 87 -16.75 -2.37 -4.76
CA ASN A 87 -16.82 -2.50 -3.30
C ASN A 87 -15.76 -3.44 -2.76
N TRP A 88 -15.45 -4.55 -3.44
CA TRP A 88 -14.37 -5.43 -3.02
C TRP A 88 -13.00 -4.74 -3.11
N MET A 89 -12.72 -4.06 -4.22
CA MET A 89 -11.47 -3.31 -4.41
C MET A 89 -11.32 -2.25 -3.31
N ALA A 90 -12.36 -1.46 -3.07
CA ALA A 90 -12.35 -0.47 -2.00
C ALA A 90 -12.17 -1.12 -0.62
N ALA A 91 -12.82 -2.24 -0.33
CA ALA A 91 -12.71 -2.92 0.96
C ALA A 91 -11.29 -3.47 1.19
N VAL A 92 -10.68 -4.10 0.18
CA VAL A 92 -9.30 -4.61 0.33
C VAL A 92 -8.31 -3.46 0.46
N ASP A 93 -8.45 -2.39 -0.33
CA ASP A 93 -7.56 -1.23 -0.29
C ASP A 93 -7.58 -0.58 1.10
N ASN A 94 -8.78 -0.38 1.68
CA ASN A 94 -8.93 0.13 3.04
C ASN A 94 -8.34 -0.78 4.11
N LEU A 95 -8.35 -2.11 3.90
CA LEU A 95 -7.79 -3.06 4.86
C LEU A 95 -6.27 -3.15 4.80
N ILE A 96 -5.64 -2.84 3.66
CA ILE A 96 -4.18 -2.99 3.47
C ILE A 96 -3.43 -1.65 3.46
N GLU A 97 -4.13 -0.52 3.50
CA GLU A 97 -3.54 0.81 3.54
C GLU A 97 -2.60 0.96 4.76
N GLY A 98 -1.32 1.15 4.50
CA GLY A 98 -0.29 1.23 5.56
C GLY A 98 0.13 -0.10 6.18
N GLU A 99 -0.45 -1.23 5.75
CA GLU A 99 -0.25 -2.55 6.39
C GLU A 99 0.90 -3.37 5.78
N PHE A 100 1.63 -2.81 4.80
CA PHE A 100 2.74 -3.48 4.10
C PHE A 100 2.35 -4.83 3.45
N ILE A 101 1.14 -4.86 2.87
CA ILE A 101 0.60 -5.97 2.09
C ILE A 101 0.40 -5.50 0.66
N ASN A 102 0.94 -6.24 -0.32
CA ASN A 102 0.75 -5.93 -1.74
C ASN A 102 -0.23 -6.91 -2.38
N VAL A 103 -1.33 -6.38 -2.93
CA VAL A 103 -2.38 -7.16 -3.60
C VAL A 103 -2.12 -7.39 -5.09
N ASP A 104 -1.22 -6.62 -5.72
CA ASP A 104 -0.91 -6.72 -7.15
C ASP A 104 -0.47 -8.14 -7.54
N SER A 105 0.32 -8.78 -6.67
CA SER A 105 0.75 -10.16 -6.88
C SER A 105 -0.42 -11.14 -6.88
N TYR A 106 -1.43 -10.91 -6.03
CA TYR A 106 -2.67 -11.69 -6.04
C TYR A 106 -3.46 -11.41 -7.32
N LEU A 107 -3.60 -10.16 -7.76
CA LEU A 107 -4.36 -9.81 -8.96
C LEU A 107 -3.69 -10.36 -10.24
N ALA A 108 -2.38 -10.20 -10.38
CA ALA A 108 -1.64 -10.54 -11.59
C ALA A 108 -1.24 -12.02 -11.75
N SER A 109 -1.47 -12.88 -10.74
CA SER A 109 -1.04 -14.29 -10.77
C SER A 109 -2.18 -15.29 -10.52
N GLU A 110 -1.91 -16.59 -10.59
CA GLU A 110 -2.87 -17.64 -10.19
C GLU A 110 -2.85 -17.90 -8.66
N SER A 111 -2.08 -17.12 -7.89
CA SER A 111 -2.02 -17.23 -6.43
C SER A 111 -3.33 -16.80 -5.79
N GLU A 112 -3.74 -17.53 -4.76
CA GLU A 112 -4.84 -17.14 -3.86
C GLU A 112 -4.31 -16.47 -2.58
N GLU A 113 -3.03 -16.11 -2.56
CA GLU A 113 -2.34 -15.54 -1.40
C GLU A 113 -1.68 -14.20 -1.74
N VAL A 114 -1.67 -13.29 -0.76
CA VAL A 114 -0.86 -12.07 -0.71
C VAL A 114 0.28 -12.24 0.29
N PHE A 115 1.36 -11.48 0.10
CA PHE A 115 2.50 -11.50 1.01
C PHE A 115 2.44 -10.28 1.95
N CYS A 116 2.59 -10.54 3.25
CA CYS A 116 2.75 -9.50 4.26
C CYS A 116 4.24 -9.33 4.57
N GLU A 117 4.79 -8.15 4.31
CA GLU A 117 6.23 -7.90 4.45
C GLU A 117 6.67 -7.81 5.91
N VAL A 118 5.85 -7.21 6.77
CA VAL A 118 6.18 -7.01 8.19
C VAL A 118 6.10 -8.31 8.98
N CYS A 119 5.22 -9.24 8.57
CA CYS A 119 5.12 -10.57 9.16
C CYS A 119 5.96 -11.63 8.42
N ASN A 120 6.45 -11.31 7.21
CA ASN A 120 7.18 -12.22 6.33
C ASN A 120 6.44 -13.56 6.10
N CYS A 121 5.14 -13.49 5.80
CA CYS A 121 4.28 -14.64 5.58
C CYS A 121 3.26 -14.42 4.46
N ASN A 122 2.72 -15.52 3.93
CA ASN A 122 1.61 -15.49 2.99
C ASN A 122 0.27 -15.54 3.73
N VAL A 123 -0.69 -14.74 3.27
CA VAL A 123 -2.07 -14.68 3.77
C VAL A 123 -3.00 -14.96 2.61
N ASN A 124 -3.94 -15.88 2.79
CA ASN A 124 -4.95 -16.16 1.77
C ASN A 124 -5.85 -14.92 1.57
N CYS A 125 -5.96 -14.45 0.33
CA CYS A 125 -6.54 -13.14 -0.01
C CYS A 125 -8.07 -13.18 -0.04
N THR A 126 -8.67 -13.19 1.15
CA THR A 126 -10.09 -12.91 1.35
C THR A 126 -10.23 -11.75 2.33
N LEU A 127 -11.27 -10.93 2.19
CA LEU A 127 -11.51 -9.78 3.09
C LEU A 127 -11.44 -10.19 4.57
N GLN A 128 -12.06 -11.32 4.92
CA GLN A 128 -12.05 -11.85 6.29
C GLN A 128 -10.64 -12.23 6.77
N ASN A 129 -9.84 -12.91 5.94
CA ASN A 129 -8.50 -13.33 6.35
C ASN A 129 -7.54 -12.14 6.47
N ILE A 130 -7.66 -11.16 5.56
CA ILE A 130 -6.88 -9.92 5.65
C ILE A 130 -7.28 -9.16 6.91
N GLU A 131 -8.58 -8.97 7.15
CA GLU A 131 -9.08 -8.29 8.35
C GLU A 131 -8.60 -8.96 9.65
N ILE A 132 -8.66 -10.29 9.74
CA ILE A 132 -8.13 -11.01 10.91
C ILE A 132 -6.62 -10.81 11.05
N HIS A 133 -5.88 -10.86 9.94
CA HIS A 133 -4.43 -10.74 9.94
C HIS A 133 -3.97 -9.34 10.38
N VAL A 134 -4.52 -8.27 9.79
CA VAL A 134 -4.11 -6.89 10.09
C VAL A 134 -4.52 -6.46 11.50
N ASN A 135 -5.56 -7.08 12.06
CA ASN A 135 -5.98 -6.86 13.44
C ASN A 135 -5.26 -7.76 14.46
N ASP A 136 -4.40 -8.68 14.01
CA ASP A 136 -3.62 -9.51 14.92
C ASP A 136 -2.57 -8.67 15.65
N ILE A 137 -2.40 -8.93 16.94
CA ILE A 137 -1.50 -8.20 17.82
C ILE A 137 -0.05 -8.27 17.33
N VAL A 138 0.37 -9.40 16.74
CA VAL A 138 1.72 -9.60 16.21
C VAL A 138 1.91 -8.75 14.96
N HIS A 139 0.90 -8.68 14.08
CA HIS A 139 0.96 -7.84 12.89
C HIS A 139 1.08 -6.37 13.25
N ARG A 140 0.16 -5.86 14.10
CA ARG A 140 0.19 -4.47 14.60
C ARG A 140 1.53 -4.12 15.24
N SER A 141 2.08 -5.04 16.04
CA SER A 141 3.41 -4.91 16.62
C SER A 141 4.50 -4.72 15.55
N ASN A 142 4.49 -5.54 14.50
CA ASN A 142 5.48 -5.48 13.45
C ASN A 142 5.33 -4.22 12.60
N VAL A 143 4.10 -3.76 12.34
CA VAL A 143 3.83 -2.48 11.68
C VAL A 143 4.37 -1.32 12.51
N ALA A 144 4.06 -1.27 13.81
CA ALA A 144 4.58 -0.24 14.71
C ALA A 144 6.11 -0.21 14.72
N GLU A 145 6.78 -1.38 14.83
CA GLU A 145 8.25 -1.45 14.77
C GLU A 145 8.82 -1.09 13.39
N LYS A 146 8.09 -1.36 12.30
CA LYS A 146 8.48 -0.99 10.94
C LYS A 146 8.38 0.52 10.71
N LEU A 147 7.37 1.16 11.30
CA LEU A 147 7.14 2.61 11.22
C LEU A 147 7.98 3.39 12.22
N LYS A 148 8.34 2.79 13.36
CA LYS A 148 9.17 3.38 14.43
C LYS A 148 10.42 4.15 13.98
N PRO A 149 11.18 3.74 12.93
CA PRO A 149 12.34 4.50 12.53
C PRO A 149 11.96 5.95 12.21
N LEU A 150 12.43 6.85 13.08
CA LEU A 150 12.35 8.31 12.93
C LEU A 150 10.98 8.96 13.19
N ASN A 151 10.09 8.37 14.00
CA ASN A 151 8.81 9.01 14.36
C ASN A 151 8.58 9.22 15.87
N GLY A 152 9.41 8.64 16.74
CA GLY A 152 9.25 8.81 18.20
C GLY A 152 7.96 8.19 18.76
N ILE A 153 7.41 7.17 18.10
CA ILE A 153 6.23 6.42 18.56
C ILE A 153 6.68 5.07 19.13
N PHE A 154 6.16 4.74 20.32
CA PHE A 154 6.58 3.62 21.13
C PHE A 154 5.40 2.79 21.60
N ARG A 155 5.64 1.51 21.88
CA ARG A 155 4.61 0.63 22.44
C ARG A 155 4.43 0.87 23.93
N VAL A 156 3.23 0.62 24.43
CA VAL A 156 2.92 0.59 25.86
C VAL A 156 2.32 -0.75 26.26
N ASP A 157 2.22 -1.01 27.57
CA ASP A 157 1.90 -2.33 28.13
C ASP A 157 0.51 -2.88 27.74
N ASN A 158 -0.44 -2.03 27.32
CA ASN A 158 -1.81 -2.44 27.06
C ASN A 158 -2.04 -2.99 25.64
N ASP A 159 -1.03 -3.01 24.77
CA ASP A 159 -1.02 -3.46 23.37
C ASP A 159 -2.04 -2.81 22.42
N ASP A 160 -3.08 -2.16 22.93
CA ASP A 160 -4.11 -1.44 22.20
C ASP A 160 -3.67 -0.01 21.82
N GLU A 161 -2.68 0.53 22.53
CA GLU A 161 -2.19 1.89 22.35
C GLU A 161 -0.69 1.94 22.08
N LEU A 162 -0.28 3.06 21.49
CA LEU A 162 1.09 3.50 21.28
C LEU A 162 1.25 4.87 21.92
N TRP A 163 2.43 5.20 22.41
CA TRP A 163 2.75 6.51 22.98
C TRP A 163 3.68 7.28 22.05
N CYS A 164 3.31 8.50 21.69
CA CYS A 164 4.19 9.43 21.00
C CYS A 164 4.97 10.26 22.02
N LYS A 165 6.30 10.16 21.97
CA LYS A 165 7.20 10.91 22.84
C LYS A 165 7.28 12.41 22.54
N LEU A 166 6.89 12.82 21.32
CA LEU A 166 7.03 14.20 20.87
C LEU A 166 5.92 15.09 21.44
N CYS A 167 4.68 14.60 21.38
CA CYS A 167 3.49 15.30 21.89
C CYS A 167 2.93 14.72 23.21
N ASP A 168 3.51 13.63 23.73
CA ASP A 168 3.04 12.93 24.93
C ASP A 168 1.59 12.41 24.82
N GLU A 169 1.19 12.01 23.62
CA GLU A 169 -0.16 11.48 23.33
C GLU A 169 -0.18 9.96 23.16
N TYR A 170 -1.34 9.37 23.43
CA TYR A 170 -1.62 7.96 23.19
C TYR A 170 -2.43 7.81 21.90
N ILE A 171 -2.01 6.88 21.05
CA ILE A 171 -2.53 6.62 19.71
C ILE A 171 -3.05 5.19 19.68
N GLU A 172 -4.16 4.94 18.99
CA GLU A 172 -4.63 3.56 18.77
C GLU A 172 -3.57 2.77 17.96
N ASN A 173 -3.30 1.52 18.37
CA ASN A 173 -2.33 0.65 17.71
C ASN A 173 -2.87 0.04 16.41
N THR A 174 -3.13 0.89 15.42
CA THR A 174 -3.47 0.52 14.03
C THR A 174 -2.58 1.27 13.05
N ALA A 175 -2.30 0.71 11.87
CA ALA A 175 -1.46 1.38 10.88
C ALA A 175 -2.03 2.76 10.51
N ARG A 176 -3.35 2.83 10.27
CA ARG A 176 -4.05 4.08 9.94
C ARG A 176 -3.86 5.14 11.02
N SER A 177 -4.12 4.82 12.29
CA SER A 177 -3.98 5.79 13.38
C SER A 177 -2.55 6.29 13.54
N VAL A 178 -1.55 5.44 13.32
CA VAL A 178 -0.14 5.84 13.33
C VAL A 178 0.19 6.78 12.18
N LEU A 179 -0.26 6.47 10.96
CA LEU A 179 -0.02 7.31 9.78
C LEU A 179 -0.73 8.67 9.90
N GLU A 180 -2.02 8.67 10.28
CA GLU A 180 -2.76 9.90 10.57
C GLU A 180 -2.07 10.74 11.64
N HIS A 181 -1.50 10.12 12.68
CA HIS A 181 -0.76 10.86 13.70
C HIS A 181 0.52 11.50 13.14
N ILE A 182 1.30 10.78 12.34
CA ILE A 182 2.57 11.27 11.78
C ILE A 182 2.31 12.42 10.79
N ASP A 183 1.28 12.29 9.95
CA ASP A 183 1.05 13.21 8.83
C ASP A 183 0.16 14.40 9.22
N ASP A 184 -0.80 14.21 10.12
CA ASP A 184 -1.86 15.19 10.41
C ASP A 184 -1.85 15.74 11.84
N SER A 185 -1.09 15.17 12.79
CA SER A 185 -1.01 15.75 14.14
C SER A 185 -0.22 17.06 14.12
N PRO A 186 -0.86 18.21 14.42
CA PRO A 186 -0.18 19.51 14.33
C PRO A 186 1.05 19.58 15.24
N GLU A 187 0.95 19.05 16.45
CA GLU A 187 2.06 19.07 17.42
C GLU A 187 3.22 18.18 16.97
N HIS A 188 2.94 17.02 16.38
CA HIS A 188 3.95 16.11 15.85
C HIS A 188 4.69 16.75 14.66
N VAL A 189 3.93 17.26 13.69
CA VAL A 189 4.46 17.85 12.46
C VAL A 189 5.23 19.14 12.74
N GLU A 190 4.69 20.03 13.59
CA GLU A 190 5.35 21.28 13.95
C GLU A 190 6.69 21.03 14.65
N TRP A 191 6.76 20.02 15.53
CA TRP A 191 8.00 19.64 16.19
C TRP A 191 9.07 19.21 15.17
N PHE A 192 8.70 18.38 14.18
CA PHE A 192 9.63 17.96 13.13
C PHE A 192 10.14 19.14 12.31
N ILE A 193 9.24 20.03 11.86
CA ILE A 193 9.63 21.22 11.09
C ILE A 193 10.62 22.07 11.89
N GLU A 194 10.32 22.36 13.16
CA GLU A 194 11.18 23.20 13.99
C GLU A 194 12.57 22.57 14.22
N ILE A 195 12.61 21.27 14.54
CA ILE A 195 13.88 20.58 14.78
C ILE A 195 14.68 20.41 13.49
N GLU A 196 14.05 20.06 12.37
CA GLU A 196 14.72 19.91 11.08
C GLU A 196 15.39 21.21 10.63
N ASP A 197 14.68 22.34 10.72
CA ASP A 197 15.21 23.67 10.40
C ASP A 197 16.45 24.01 11.25
N LEU A 198 16.43 23.66 12.55
CA LEU A 198 17.54 23.93 13.47
C LEU A 198 18.76 23.06 13.20
N ILE A 199 18.58 21.79 12.83
CA ILE A 199 19.69 20.85 12.62
C ILE A 199 20.22 20.87 11.19
N GLU A 200 19.52 21.51 10.25
CA GLU A 200 19.91 21.58 8.85
C GLU A 200 21.33 22.16 8.70
N GLY A 201 22.23 21.34 8.15
CA GLY A 201 23.64 21.71 7.96
C GLY A 201 24.48 21.81 9.25
N GLN A 202 23.95 21.42 10.41
CA GLN A 202 24.65 21.53 11.70
C GLN A 202 25.34 20.24 12.18
N GLU A 203 25.25 19.15 11.42
CA GLU A 203 25.74 17.80 11.79
C GLU A 203 25.17 17.27 13.13
N VAL A 204 23.96 17.73 13.50
CA VAL A 204 23.22 17.24 14.67
C VAL A 204 22.32 16.08 14.24
N SER A 205 22.36 14.98 14.97
CA SER A 205 21.54 13.79 14.75
C SER A 205 20.53 13.61 15.89
N ILE A 206 19.28 13.38 15.52
CA ILE A 206 18.18 13.05 16.43
C ILE A 206 17.75 11.58 16.34
N GLN A 207 18.45 10.75 15.56
CA GLN A 207 18.01 9.39 15.27
C GLN A 207 17.92 8.52 16.54
N ASP A 208 18.88 8.68 17.44
CA ASP A 208 18.90 7.94 18.71
C ASP A 208 17.75 8.37 19.61
N PHE A 209 17.47 9.68 19.65
CA PHE A 209 16.31 10.22 20.36
C PHE A 209 14.98 9.68 19.82
N LEU A 210 14.83 9.52 18.50
CA LEU A 210 13.58 9.04 17.90
C LEU A 210 13.39 7.53 18.01
N LYS A 211 14.46 6.74 18.11
CA LYS A 211 14.38 5.26 18.13
C LYS A 211 14.35 4.66 19.54
N ASP A 212 14.78 5.41 20.56
CA ASP A 212 14.87 4.97 21.95
C ASP A 212 13.94 5.80 22.84
N GLU A 213 13.04 5.13 23.54
CA GLU A 213 12.06 5.75 24.45
C GLU A 213 12.72 6.49 25.62
N HIS A 214 13.91 6.06 26.02
CA HIS A 214 14.62 6.61 27.17
C HIS A 214 15.68 7.66 26.79
N GLU A 215 16.12 7.68 25.54
CA GLU A 215 17.08 8.68 25.07
C GLU A 215 16.45 10.08 25.15
N LYS A 216 17.15 11.06 25.68
CA LYS A 216 16.64 12.44 25.80
C LYS A 216 17.44 13.43 24.98
N ASN A 217 18.54 12.98 24.40
CA ASN A 217 19.53 13.85 23.79
C ASN A 217 19.62 13.61 22.28
N ALA A 218 19.82 14.71 21.56
CA ALA A 218 20.40 14.71 20.23
C ALA A 218 21.94 14.67 20.35
N TYR A 219 22.60 14.22 19.29
CA TYR A 219 24.05 14.16 19.24
C TYR A 219 24.61 15.08 18.16
N CYS A 220 25.44 16.06 18.55
CA CYS A 220 26.14 16.91 17.60
C CYS A 220 27.46 16.24 17.18
N ASN A 221 27.55 15.79 15.93
CA ASN A 221 28.76 15.14 15.41
C ASN A 221 29.90 16.15 15.20
N LYS A 222 29.58 17.42 14.92
CA LYS A 222 30.58 18.48 14.83
C LYS A 222 31.27 18.71 16.17
N CYS A 223 30.48 18.86 17.24
CA CYS A 223 30.97 19.12 18.59
C CYS A 223 31.34 17.90 19.41
N GLN A 224 30.89 16.71 19.01
CA GLN A 224 31.04 15.46 19.75
C GLN A 224 30.42 15.55 21.16
N ILE A 225 29.26 16.19 21.28
CA ILE A 225 28.53 16.34 22.55
C ILE A 225 27.06 15.95 22.41
N GLU A 226 26.47 15.57 23.54
CA GLU A 226 25.03 15.37 23.70
C GLU A 226 24.35 16.70 24.05
N ILE A 227 23.19 16.92 23.44
CA ILE A 227 22.36 18.11 23.62
C ILE A 227 20.97 17.63 23.94
N PHE A 228 20.32 18.21 24.96
CA PHE A 228 18.94 17.85 25.23
C PHE A 228 18.06 18.12 24.01
N CYS A 229 17.26 17.13 23.58
CA CYS A 229 16.53 17.18 22.32
C CYS A 229 15.24 18.01 22.47
N ASN A 230 15.38 19.33 22.46
CA ASN A 230 14.29 20.27 22.27
C ASN A 230 14.78 21.48 21.46
N ALA A 231 13.84 22.23 20.89
CA ALA A 231 14.16 23.35 20.01
C ALA A 231 15.08 24.38 20.69
N GLN A 232 14.76 24.77 21.93
CA GLN A 232 15.56 25.75 22.67
C GLN A 232 17.01 25.32 22.86
N SER A 233 17.26 24.11 23.35
CA SER A 233 18.61 23.61 23.65
C SER A 233 19.42 23.38 22.38
N ILE A 234 18.78 22.93 21.30
CA ILE A 234 19.43 22.79 20.00
C ILE A 234 19.76 24.18 19.44
N GLU A 235 18.82 25.13 19.46
CA GLU A 235 19.03 26.51 19.01
C GLU A 235 20.17 27.19 19.76
N GLU A 236 20.18 27.12 21.10
CA GLU A 236 21.24 27.66 21.95
C GLU A 236 22.61 27.04 21.62
N HIS A 237 22.64 25.73 21.32
CA HIS A 237 23.85 25.04 20.91
C HIS A 237 24.35 25.50 19.53
N VAL A 238 23.49 25.46 18.49
CA VAL A 238 23.92 25.73 17.11
C VAL A 238 24.30 27.20 16.90
N HIS A 239 23.75 28.11 17.69
CA HIS A 239 24.12 29.52 17.69
C HIS A 239 25.27 29.87 18.65
N SER A 240 25.78 28.90 19.41
CA SER A 240 26.89 29.15 20.33
C SER A 240 28.20 29.41 19.58
N GLU A 241 29.04 30.31 20.11
CA GLU A 241 30.38 30.56 19.56
C GLU A 241 31.23 29.29 19.52
N ALA A 242 31.05 28.36 20.47
CA ALA A 242 31.78 27.10 20.52
C ALA A 242 31.45 26.21 19.30
N HIS A 243 30.18 26.12 18.92
CA HIS A 243 29.74 25.37 17.74
C HIS A 243 30.14 26.06 16.43
N LEU A 244 29.99 27.39 16.36
CA LEU A 244 30.34 28.16 15.15
C LEU A 244 31.85 28.15 14.88
N ASN A 245 32.68 28.24 15.92
CA ASN A 245 34.14 28.38 15.79
C ASN A 245 34.90 27.05 15.70
N GLN A 246 34.22 25.90 15.78
CA GLN A 246 34.90 24.60 15.78
C GLN A 246 35.63 24.23 14.47
N PHE A 247 35.50 25.07 13.43
CA PHE A 247 36.40 25.09 12.28
C PHE A 247 36.62 26.55 11.80
N SER A 248 37.49 27.27 12.50
CA SER A 248 38.41 28.23 11.84
C SER A 248 39.69 27.51 11.44
#